data_AF-A0A0W8JD61-F1
#
_entry.id   AF-A0A0W8JD61-F1
#
_cell.length_a   1.000
_cell.length_b   1.000
_cell.length_c   1.000
_cell.angle_alpha   90.00
_cell.angle_beta   90.00
_cell.angle_gamma   90.00
#
_symmetry.space_group_name_H-M   'P 1'
#
loop_
_entity.id
_entity.type
_entity.pdbx_description
1 polymer ?
#
loop_
_entity_poly.entity_id
_entity_poly.type
_entity_poly.pdbx_seq_one_letter_code
_entity_poly.pdbx_strand_id
1 'polypeptide(L)' 'MALFSFPSLSEYEKYRHKSALDENCKAAFKYAEETDCVMSYERSFFRLILTE' A
#
# COMPACT_ATOMS: atom_id res chain seq x y z
N MET A 1 0.24 -10.21 -5.36
CA MET A 1 -0.27 -8.94 -5.94
C MET A 1 -1.37 -8.42 -5.02
N ALA A 2 -1.34 -7.13 -4.67
CA ALA A 2 -2.36 -6.48 -3.83
C ALA A 2 -2.92 -5.28 -4.58
N LEU A 3 -4.25 -5.16 -4.63
CA LEU A 3 -4.96 -4.08 -5.33
C LEU A 3 -5.87 -3.35 -4.35
N PHE A 4 -5.85 -2.02 -4.44
CA PHE A 4 -6.63 -1.13 -3.59
C PHE A 4 -7.29 -0.06 -4.46
N SER A 5 -8.52 0.30 -4.12
CA SER A 5 -9.26 1.37 -4.80
C SER A 5 -9.47 2.53 -3.85
N PHE A 6 -9.15 3.74 -4.32
CA PHE A 6 -9.35 4.97 -3.57
C PHE A 6 -10.16 5.95 -4.42
N PRO A 7 -11.05 6.77 -3.81
CA PRO A 7 -11.81 7.79 -4.54
C PRO A 7 -10.94 8.86 -5.19
N SER A 8 -9.74 9.11 -4.65
CA SER A 8 -8.77 10.06 -5.20
C SER A 8 -7.35 9.73 -4.72
N LEU A 9 -6.35 10.35 -5.35
CA LEU A 9 -4.95 10.23 -4.92
C LEU A 9 -4.73 10.82 -3.51
N SER A 10 -5.47 11.87 -3.14
CA SER A 10 -5.38 12.47 -1.80
C SER A 10 -5.87 11.51 -0.70
N GLU A 11 -6.95 10.76 -0.95
CA GLU A 11 -7.42 9.75 0.01
C GLU A 11 -6.44 8.58 0.13
N TYR A 12 -5.79 8.19 -0.97
CA TYR A 12 -4.69 7.22 -0.94
C TYR A 12 -3.50 7.72 -0.09
N GLU A 13 -3.09 8.97 -0.22
CA GLU A 13 -1.98 9.53 0.57
C GLU A 13 -2.32 9.62 2.06
N LYS A 14 -3.54 10.05 2.41
CA LYS A 14 -4.02 10.04 3.79
C LYS A 14 -4.00 8.63 4.38
N TYR A 15 -4.46 7.63 3.62
CA TYR A 15 -4.39 6.23 4.02
C TYR A 15 -2.93 5.80 4.27
N ARG A 16 -2.02 6.10 3.35
CA ARG A 16 -0.60 5.75 3.48
C ARG A 16 0.04 6.36 4.74
N HIS A 17 -0.27 7.61 5.05
CA HIS A 17 0.24 8.25 6.27
C HIS A 17 -0.31 7.58 7.53
N LYS A 18 -1.61 7.23 7.55
CA LYS A 18 -2.22 6.51 8.67
C LYS A 18 -1.62 5.11 8.83
N SER A 19 -1.46 4.36 7.75
CA SER A 19 -0.90 3.00 7.80
C SER A 19 0.56 2.99 8.29
N ALA A 20 1.33 4.04 8.01
CA ALA A 20 2.70 4.17 8.52
C ALA A 20 2.75 4.33 10.06
N LEU A 21 1.66 4.80 10.67
CA LEU A 21 1.56 5.02 12.12
C LEU A 21 0.87 3.86 12.86
N ASP A 22 0.17 2.97 12.14
CA ASP A 22 -0.53 1.82 12.72
C ASP A 22 0.45 0.76 13.26
N GLU A 23 0.23 0.31 14.49
CA GLU A 23 1.13 -0.63 15.17
C GLU A 23 1.16 -2.01 14.51
N ASN A 24 0.04 -2.48 13.93
CA ASN A 24 0.02 -3.75 13.23
C ASN A 24 0.80 -3.66 11.92
N CYS A 25 0.69 -2.53 11.21
CA CYS A 25 1.51 -2.28 10.03
C CYS A 25 3.00 -2.27 10.38
N LYS A 26 3.41 -1.56 11.44
CA LYS A 26 4.81 -1.54 11.90
C LYS A 26 5.33 -2.95 12.23
N ALA A 27 4.53 -3.76 12.92
CA ALA A 27 4.90 -5.14 13.22
C ALA A 27 5.11 -5.99 11.95
N ALA A 28 4.26 -5.82 10.94
CA ALA A 28 4.40 -6.50 9.66
C ALA A 28 5.66 -6.06 8.89
N PHE A 29 5.96 -4.76 8.87
CA PHE A 29 7.20 -4.25 8.25
C PHE A 29 8.44 -4.79 8.95
N LYS A 30 8.46 -4.78 10.30
CA LYS A 30 9.56 -5.36 11.07
C LYS A 30 9.75 -6.86 10.78
N TYR A 31 8.66 -7.63 10.71
CA TYR A 31 8.75 -9.04 10.32
C TYR A 31 9.34 -9.21 8.91
N ALA A 32 8.96 -8.36 7.96
CA ALA A 32 9.51 -8.39 6.61
C ALA A 32 11.01 -8.09 6.58
N GLU A 33 11.47 -7.12 7.39
CA GLU A 33 12.89 -6.80 7.57
C GLU A 33 13.68 -7.95 8.22
N GLU A 34 13.12 -8.58 9.27
CA GLU A 34 13.79 -9.67 10.00
C GLU A 34 13.92 -10.96 9.19
N THR A 35 12.99 -11.18 8.25
CA THR A 35 12.93 -12.42 7.45
C THR A 35 13.42 -12.25 6.02
N ASP A 36 13.68 -11.02 5.59
CA ASP A 36 14.00 -10.65 4.20
C ASP A 36 13.02 -11.27 3.18
N CYS A 37 11.75 -11.41 3.56
CA CYS A 37 10.74 -12.07 2.71
C CYS A 37 10.18 -11.16 1.60
N VAL A 38 10.61 -9.90 1.55
CA VAL A 38 10.24 -8.91 0.53
C VAL A 38 11.50 -8.38 -0.14
N MET A 39 11.91 -9.01 -1.25
CA MET A 39 13.12 -8.62 -1.99
C MET A 39 12.95 -7.30 -2.76
N SER A 40 11.76 -7.08 -3.33
CA SER A 40 11.41 -5.87 -4.05
C SER A 40 9.91 -5.65 -4.00
N TYR A 41 9.49 -4.40 -4.02
CA TYR A 41 8.09 -4.05 -4.18
C TYR A 41 7.97 -2.80 -5.05
N GLU A 42 7.01 -2.82 -5.96
CA GLU A 42 6.68 -1.70 -6.84
C GLU A 42 5.27 -1.20 -6.53
N ARG A 43 5.03 0.07 -6.85
CA ARG A 43 3.74 0.70 -6.70
C ARG A 43 3.34 1.36 -8.01
N SER A 44 2.23 0.90 -8.58
CA SER A 44 1.66 1.43 -9.81
C SER A 44 0.26 1.98 -9.54
N PHE A 45 -0.11 3.04 -10.25
CA PHE A 45 -1.45 3.62 -10.19
C PHE A 45 -2.18 3.32 -11.49
N PHE A 46 -3.40 2.80 -11.37
CA PHE A 46 -4.27 2.53 -12.49
C PHE A 46 -5.37 3.57 -12.55
N ARG A 47 -5.75 3.95 -13.77
CA ARG A 47 -7.00 4.66 -14.02
C ARG A 47 -8.00 3.65 -14.54
N LEU A 48 -9.12 3.51 -13.84
CA LEU A 48 -10.26 2.73 -14.34
C LEU A 48 -10.76 3.40 -15.63
N ILE A 49 -10.77 2.65 -16.72
CA ILE A 49 -11.43 3.03 -17.97
C ILE A 49 -12.71 2.22 -18.03
N LEU A 50 -13.85 2.88 -17.90
CA LEU A 50 -15.15 2.28 -18.16
C LEU A 50 -15.45 2.54 -19.64
N THR A 51 -15.40 1.51 -20.47
CA THR A 51 -15.92 1.55 -21.85
C THR A 51 -17.39 1.19 -21.83
N GLU A 52 -18.20 1.92 -22.59
CA GLU A 52 -19.61 1.58 -22.88
C GLU A 52 -19.72 0.37 -23.82
#